data_AF-A0A0P9DT46-F1
#
_entry.id   AF-A0A0P9DT46-F1
#
_cell.length_a   1.000
_cell.length_b   1.000
_cell.length_c   1.000
_cell.angle_alpha   90.00
_cell.angle_beta   90.00
_cell.angle_gamma   90.00
#
_symmetry.space_group_name_H-M   'P 1'
#
loop_
_entity.id
_entity.type
_entity.pdbx_description
1 polymer ?
#
loop_
_entity_poly.entity_id
_entity_poly.type
_entity_poly.pdbx_seq_one_letter_code
_entity_poly.pdbx_strand_id
1 'polypeptide(L)' 'MELEQRIDLITRNTEEIITPQELRTLLETKTKPKAYWGFECSGQ' A
#
# COMPACT_ATOMS: atom_id res chain seq x y z
N MET A 1 -1.14 -11.89 -10.28
CA MET A 1 -0.41 -10.61 -10.40
C MET A 1 0.93 -10.83 -9.75
N GLU A 2 2.01 -10.60 -10.48
CA GLU A 2 3.36 -10.74 -9.96
C GLU A 2 3.65 -9.69 -8.88
N LEU A 3 4.61 -9.96 -7.98
CA LEU A 3 4.95 -9.07 -6.86
C LEU A 3 5.25 -7.65 -7.33
N GLU A 4 6.09 -7.50 -8.36
CA GLU A 4 6.50 -6.19 -8.88
C GLU A 4 5.32 -5.40 -9.45
N GLN A 5 4.37 -6.07 -10.10
CA GLN A 5 3.13 -5.44 -10.58
C GLN A 5 2.26 -4.95 -9.41
N ARG A 6 2.24 -5.68 -8.29
CA ARG A 6 1.50 -5.27 -7.09
C ARG A 6 2.15 -4.05 -6.45
N ILE A 7 3.48 -4.01 -6.39
CA ILE A 7 4.24 -2.88 -5.86
C ILE A 7 3.97 -1.64 -6.71
N ASP A 8 4.17 -1.72 -8.02
CA ASP A 8 3.91 -0.60 -8.95
C ASP A 8 2.47 -0.06 -8.83
N LEU A 9 1.50 -0.96 -8.71
CA LEU A 9 0.08 -0.58 -8.57
C LEU A 9 -0.21 0.24 -7.31
N ILE A 10 0.42 -0.08 -6.17
CA ILE A 10 0.15 0.59 -4.89
C ILE A 10 1.06 1.81 -4.66
N THR A 11 2.20 1.89 -5.35
CA THR A 11 3.11 3.03 -5.23
C THR A 11 2.80 4.15 -6.20
N ARG A 12 2.16 3.86 -7.34
CA ARG A 12 1.79 4.89 -8.32
C ARG A 12 0.92 5.98 -7.66
N ASN A 13 1.26 7.24 -7.92
CA ASN A 13 0.58 8.43 -7.38
C ASN A 13 0.57 8.56 -5.84
N THR A 14 1.34 7.74 -5.13
CA THR A 14 1.57 7.91 -3.69
C THR A 14 2.75 8.87 -3.51
N GLU A 15 2.57 9.91 -2.69
CA GLU A 15 3.61 10.93 -2.48
C GLU A 15 4.84 10.35 -1.74
N GLU A 16 4.59 9.51 -0.73
CA GLU A 16 5.65 8.89 0.08
C GLU A 16 5.22 7.51 0.61
N ILE A 17 6.20 6.61 0.76
CA ILE A 17 6.04 5.30 1.39
C ILE A 17 7.13 5.13 2.45
N ILE A 18 6.72 4.79 3.67
CA ILE A 18 7.62 4.60 4.82
C ILE A 18 7.47 3.16 5.33
N THR A 19 8.43 2.25 5.14
CA THR A 19 9.53 2.24 4.15
C THR A 19 9.19 1.34 2.95
N PRO A 20 9.77 1.58 1.75
CA PRO A 20 9.52 0.72 0.58
C PRO A 20 9.92 -0.75 0.80
N GLN A 21 10.98 -0.99 1.58
CA GLN A 21 11.45 -2.34 1.91
C GLN A 21 10.43 -3.10 2.76
N GLU A 22 9.87 -2.45 3.79
CA GLU A 22 8.83 -3.07 4.63
C GLU A 22 7.57 -3.39 3.82
N LEU A 23 7.18 -2.50 2.90
CA LEU A 23 6.06 -2.74 1.99
C LEU A 23 6.30 -3.98 1.12
N ARG A 24 7.50 -4.13 0.55
CA ARG A 24 7.86 -5.31 -0.24
C ARG A 24 7.77 -6.60 0.60
N THR A 25 8.40 -6.60 1.78
CA THR A 25 8.36 -7.75 2.69
C THR A 25 6.92 -8.09 3.12
N LEU A 26 6.07 -7.10 3.34
CA LEU A 26 4.66 -7.32 3.66
C LEU A 26 3.92 -8.02 2.50
N LEU A 27 4.13 -7.58 1.26
CA LEU A 27 3.47 -8.16 0.08
C LEU A 27 3.96 -9.56 -0.28
N GLU A 28 5.20 -9.89 0.07
CA GLU A 28 5.80 -11.22 -0.08
C GLU A 28 5.30 -12.21 0.97
N THR A 29 5.26 -11.78 2.24
CA THR A 29 5.02 -12.69 3.38
C THR A 29 3.54 -12.86 3.73
N LYS A 30 2.69 -11.85 3.43
CA LYS A 30 1.24 -11.93 3.68
C LYS A 30 0.45 -12.13 2.40
N THR A 31 -0.26 -13.25 2.34
CA THR A 31 -1.22 -13.56 1.27
C THR A 31 -2.43 -12.62 1.27
N LYS A 32 -2.83 -12.08 2.44
CA LYS A 32 -3.97 -11.16 2.60
C LYS A 32 -3.61 -9.97 3.51
N PRO A 33 -2.83 -8.99 3.03
CA PRO A 33 -2.56 -7.76 3.78
C PRO A 33 -3.85 -6.95 3.97
N LYS A 34 -3.90 -6.16 5.04
CA LYS A 34 -5.04 -5.28 5.36
C LYS A 34 -4.57 -3.84 5.26
N ALA A 35 -5.42 -2.98 4.71
CA ALA A 35 -5.23 -1.53 4.67
C ALA A 35 -6.47 -0.84 5.24
N TYR A 36 -6.30 0.37 5.75
CA TYR A 36 -7.36 1.21 6.26
C TYR A 36 -7.05 2.66 5.93
N TRP A 37 -8.10 3.43 5.65
CA TRP A 37 -8.03 4.87 5.50
C TRP A 37 -9.16 5.49 6.33
N GLY A 38 -8.78 6.24 7.35
CA GLY A 38 -9.71 7.04 8.14
C GLY A 38 -9.84 8.44 7.56
N PHE A 39 -11.07 8.90 7.40
CA PHE A 39 -11.37 10.28 7.07
C PHE A 39 -12.48 10.77 7.99
N GLU A 40 -12.46 12.08 8.27
CA GLU A 40 -13.55 12.76 8.95
C GLU A 40 -14.57 13.23 7.90
N CYS A 41 -15.85 12.90 8.09
CA CYS A 41 -16.93 13.38 7.25
C CYS A 41 -17.22 14.86 7.58
N SER A 42 -16.34 15.75 7.14
CA SER A 42 -16.38 17.18 7.49
C SER A 42 -17.40 17.99 6.69
N GLY A 43 -18.11 17.37 5.73
CA GLY A 43 -19.30 17.91 5.07
C GLY A 43 -19.20 19.39 4.71
N GLN A 44 -18.47 19.71 3.63
CA GLN A 44 -18.56 21.05 3.04
C GLN A 44 -19.96 21.33 2.50
#